data_AF-U2Q0G3-F1
#
_entry.id   AF-U2Q0G3-F1
#
_cell.length_a   1.000
_cell.length_b   1.000
_cell.length_c   1.000
_cell.angle_alpha   90.00
_cell.angle_beta   90.00
_cell.angle_gamma   90.00
#
_symmetry.space_group_name_H-M   'P 1'
#
loop_
_entity.id
_entity.type
_entity.pdbx_description
1 polymer ?
#
loop_
_entity_poly.entity_id
_entity_poly.type
_entity_poly.pdbx_seq_one_letter_code
_entity_poly.pdbx_strand_id
1 'polypeptide(L)'
;MSTHIVAMGGGGFSMSSNGAPTSLDRYVVDLAGARAPLVCFAPTASADNATYINRFLMAYSGLGVRTMVLTLWQGAAESVRRLPEADVVLVGGGNTANLMALWEVHGVSTALRRMAGDPDRTTVLGGISAGAACWFEGCLTDAFGDLRGWRGGLGLLPGSFCPHLDGEDRGAVYTQAVASGMIPGGYGVDDGAALHFVDGELSRVLAEREGAHALHVMPSDEPAASGVLTEILSAELI
;
A
#
# COMPACT_ATOMS: atom_id res chain seq x y z
N MET A 1 -0.83 -19.62 10.26
CA MET A 1 -1.61 -18.51 9.68
C MET A 1 -0.76 -17.84 8.61
N SER A 2 -1.27 -16.81 7.93
CA SER A 2 -0.60 -16.15 6.79
C SER A 2 -0.64 -14.63 6.89
N THR A 3 0.37 -13.98 6.30
CA THR A 3 0.40 -12.52 6.14
C THR A 3 -0.02 -12.17 4.72
N HIS A 4 -1.07 -11.35 4.63
CA HIS A 4 -1.60 -10.82 3.38
C HIS A 4 -1.19 -9.36 3.24
N ILE A 5 -0.61 -8.98 2.11
CA ILE A 5 -0.31 -7.58 1.79
C ILE A 5 -1.04 -7.22 0.50
N VAL A 6 -1.88 -6.19 0.53
CA VAL A 6 -2.59 -5.65 -0.64
C VAL A 6 -2.07 -4.24 -0.94
N ALA A 7 -1.33 -4.12 -2.03
CA ALA A 7 -0.70 -2.87 -2.47
C ALA A 7 -1.48 -2.27 -3.66
N MET A 8 -2.19 -1.17 -3.40
CA MET A 8 -3.07 -0.51 -4.37
C MET A 8 -2.36 0.70 -5.01
N GLY A 9 -2.39 0.81 -6.33
CA GLY A 9 -1.81 1.95 -7.06
C GLY A 9 -2.47 3.27 -6.66
N GLY A 10 -3.78 3.19 -6.51
CA GLY A 10 -4.71 4.16 -5.92
C GLY A 10 -6.09 3.50 -5.89
N GLY A 11 -7.15 4.26 -5.64
CA GLY A 11 -8.51 3.71 -5.60
C GLY A 11 -9.01 3.48 -4.18
N GLY A 12 -9.92 2.51 -4.03
CA GLY A 12 -10.58 2.27 -2.75
C GLY A 12 -11.51 3.42 -2.35
N PHE A 13 -11.88 3.43 -1.07
CA PHE A 13 -12.75 4.47 -0.50
C PHE A 13 -12.17 5.90 -0.66
N SER A 14 -10.85 5.98 -0.84
CA SER A 14 -10.11 7.24 -0.98
C SER A 14 -10.43 7.99 -2.28
N MET A 15 -10.75 7.27 -3.36
CA MET A 15 -11.11 7.84 -4.66
C MET A 15 -12.58 7.61 -5.03
N SER A 16 -13.33 6.88 -4.19
CA SER A 16 -14.77 6.73 -4.33
C SER A 16 -15.48 8.09 -4.40
N SER A 17 -16.31 8.28 -5.43
CA SER A 17 -17.00 9.54 -5.71
C SER A 17 -18.15 9.84 -4.74
N ASN A 18 -18.74 8.80 -4.14
CA ASN A 18 -19.85 8.88 -3.20
C ASN A 18 -19.44 8.51 -1.76
N GLY A 19 -18.15 8.26 -1.51
CA GLY A 19 -17.64 7.86 -0.20
C GLY A 19 -18.04 6.44 0.23
N ALA A 20 -18.58 5.62 -0.68
CA ALA A 20 -18.84 4.21 -0.43
C ALA A 20 -17.56 3.37 -0.60
N PRO A 21 -17.45 2.23 0.10
CA PRO A 21 -16.36 1.29 -0.13
C PRO A 21 -16.46 0.66 -1.52
N THR A 22 -15.33 0.43 -2.16
CA THR A 22 -15.19 -0.19 -3.48
C THR A 22 -14.95 -1.71 -3.38
N SER A 23 -14.75 -2.38 -4.51
CA SER A 23 -14.40 -3.81 -4.52
C SER A 23 -13.06 -4.08 -3.83
N LEU A 24 -12.04 -3.20 -3.99
CA LEU A 24 -10.76 -3.34 -3.30
C LEU A 24 -10.90 -3.25 -1.78
N ASP A 25 -11.71 -2.32 -1.27
CA ASP A 25 -11.93 -2.18 0.18
C ASP A 25 -12.57 -3.46 0.77
N ARG A 26 -13.57 -4.01 0.08
CA ARG A 26 -14.24 -5.26 0.47
C ARG A 26 -13.27 -6.43 0.44
N TYR A 27 -12.48 -6.53 -0.63
CA TYR A 27 -11.47 -7.57 -0.78
C TYR A 27 -10.49 -7.60 0.40
N VAL A 28 -9.95 -6.43 0.78
CA VAL A 28 -9.04 -6.31 1.92
C VAL A 28 -9.70 -6.76 3.23
N VAL A 29 -10.97 -6.41 3.46
CA VAL A 29 -11.70 -6.82 4.66
C VAL A 29 -11.96 -8.32 4.67
N ASP A 30 -12.36 -8.89 3.54
CA ASP A 30 -12.71 -10.32 3.41
C ASP A 30 -11.51 -11.24 3.67
N LEU A 31 -10.28 -10.79 3.37
CA LEU A 31 -9.06 -11.52 3.68
C LEU A 31 -8.84 -11.79 5.18
N ALA A 32 -9.46 -11.00 6.07
CA ALA A 32 -9.34 -11.24 7.51
C ALA A 32 -10.07 -12.51 7.95
N GLY A 33 -11.02 -13.03 7.16
CA GLY A 33 -11.77 -14.25 7.46
C GLY A 33 -12.63 -14.21 8.73
N ALA A 34 -12.77 -13.04 9.35
CA ALA A 34 -13.54 -12.83 10.58
C ALA A 34 -14.90 -12.20 10.27
N ARG A 35 -15.91 -12.47 11.11
CA ARG A 35 -17.26 -11.92 10.94
C ARG A 35 -17.33 -10.40 11.15
N ALA A 36 -16.51 -9.87 12.04
CA ALA A 36 -16.48 -8.45 12.40
C ALA A 36 -15.03 -8.00 12.71
N PRO A 37 -14.14 -8.01 11.69
CA PRO A 37 -12.73 -7.69 11.88
C PRO A 37 -12.58 -6.25 12.40
N LEU A 38 -11.54 -6.02 13.20
CA LEU A 38 -11.10 -4.68 13.58
C LEU A 38 -10.18 -4.13 12.51
N VAL A 39 -10.67 -3.14 11.76
CA VAL A 39 -9.91 -2.43 10.73
C VAL A 39 -9.30 -1.17 11.33
N CYS A 40 -7.98 -1.11 11.36
CA CYS A 40 -7.21 0.06 11.74
C CYS A 40 -6.81 0.86 10.50
N PHE A 41 -7.31 2.08 10.38
CA PHE A 41 -6.83 3.01 9.37
C PHE A 41 -5.62 3.80 9.87
N ALA A 42 -4.55 3.82 9.09
CA ALA A 42 -3.34 4.58 9.36
C ALA A 42 -3.22 5.77 8.38
N PRO A 43 -3.72 6.95 8.76
CA PRO A 43 -3.71 8.17 7.92
C PRO A 43 -2.38 8.93 7.95
N THR A 44 -1.31 8.37 8.54
CA THR A 44 -0.07 9.10 8.86
C THR A 44 0.54 9.82 7.66
N ALA A 45 0.51 9.22 6.46
CA ALA A 45 1.03 9.84 5.23
C ALA A 45 0.34 11.18 4.90
N SER A 46 -0.91 11.36 5.33
CA SER A 46 -1.72 12.56 5.13
C SER A 46 -1.70 13.53 6.33
N ALA A 47 -0.81 13.32 7.30
CA ALA A 47 -0.77 14.07 8.55
C ALA A 47 -2.04 13.95 9.40
N ASP A 48 -2.53 12.71 9.57
CA ASP A 48 -3.76 12.40 10.29
C ASP A 48 -4.95 13.26 9.82
N ASN A 49 -5.08 13.42 8.50
CA ASN A 49 -6.09 14.30 7.91
C ASN A 49 -7.51 13.91 8.34
N ALA A 50 -8.19 14.81 9.06
CA ALA A 50 -9.51 14.55 9.62
C ALA A 50 -10.57 14.24 8.54
N THR A 51 -10.50 14.88 7.37
CA THR A 51 -11.42 14.58 6.26
C THR A 51 -11.19 13.18 5.72
N TYR A 52 -9.93 12.76 5.60
CA TYR A 52 -9.60 11.41 5.12
C TYR A 52 -10.01 10.34 6.12
N ILE A 53 -9.79 10.58 7.43
CA ILE A 53 -10.29 9.72 8.51
C ILE A 53 -11.81 9.63 8.45
N ASN A 54 -12.52 10.74 8.30
CA ASN A 54 -13.99 10.72 8.21
C ASN A 54 -14.47 9.94 6.97
N ARG A 55 -13.80 10.07 5.82
CA ARG A 55 -14.10 9.26 4.63
C ARG A 55 -13.94 7.77 4.92
N PHE A 56 -12.86 7.36 5.60
CA PHE A 56 -12.67 5.97 6.01
C PHE A 56 -13.81 5.49 6.91
N LEU A 57 -14.12 6.24 7.98
CA LEU A 57 -15.16 5.87 8.92
C LEU A 57 -16.53 5.74 8.26
N MET A 58 -16.88 6.67 7.37
CA MET A 58 -18.13 6.61 6.61
C MET A 58 -18.18 5.38 5.71
N ALA A 59 -17.14 5.14 4.91
CA ALA A 59 -17.10 4.00 4.00
C ALA A 59 -17.15 2.65 4.73
N TYR A 60 -16.35 2.48 5.78
CA TYR A 60 -16.19 1.20 6.47
C TYR A 60 -17.34 0.91 7.44
N SER A 61 -18.08 1.92 7.91
CA SER A 61 -19.28 1.71 8.74
C SER A 61 -20.34 0.82 8.07
N GLY A 62 -20.40 0.83 6.73
CA GLY A 62 -21.33 0.03 5.94
C GLY A 62 -20.90 -1.44 5.73
N LEU A 63 -19.69 -1.82 6.14
CA LEU A 63 -19.13 -3.16 5.90
C LEU A 63 -19.32 -4.12 7.08
N GLY A 64 -19.96 -3.70 8.17
CA GLY A 64 -20.16 -4.55 9.36
C GLY A 64 -18.88 -4.85 10.14
N VAL A 65 -17.85 -4.00 9.98
CA VAL A 65 -16.56 -4.12 10.67
C VAL A 65 -16.51 -3.25 11.92
N ARG A 66 -15.52 -3.50 12.80
CA ARG A 66 -15.12 -2.54 13.83
C ARG A 66 -14.01 -1.66 13.28
N THR A 67 -13.97 -0.39 13.65
CA THR A 67 -12.96 0.55 13.17
C THR A 67 -12.11 1.12 14.29
N MET A 68 -10.85 1.39 13.99
CA MET A 68 -9.96 2.22 14.80
C MET A 68 -9.04 3.04 13.89
N VAL A 69 -8.35 4.03 14.47
CA VAL A 69 -7.45 4.91 13.72
C VAL A 69 -6.10 4.99 14.43
N LEU A 70 -5.01 4.76 13.69
CA LEU A 70 -3.65 4.96 14.16
C LEU A 70 -3.25 6.42 13.98
N THR A 71 -3.54 7.25 14.98
CA THR A 71 -3.12 8.66 15.00
C THR A 71 -1.74 8.82 15.65
N LEU A 72 -0.87 9.65 15.05
CA LEU A 72 0.46 9.96 15.57
C LEU A 72 0.64 11.45 15.93
N TRP A 73 -0.25 12.34 15.47
CA TRP A 73 -0.22 13.76 15.84
C TRP A 73 -0.86 14.01 17.21
N GLN A 74 -1.80 13.16 17.61
CA GLN A 74 -2.45 13.17 18.92
C GLN A 74 -2.62 11.75 19.42
N GLY A 75 -2.35 11.53 20.72
CA GLY A 75 -2.56 10.22 21.36
C GLY A 75 -1.64 9.10 20.86
N ALA A 76 -0.50 9.41 20.23
CA ALA A 76 0.37 8.44 19.56
C ALA A 76 0.70 7.20 20.40
N ALA A 77 1.11 7.38 21.67
CA ALA A 77 1.48 6.26 22.54
C ALA A 77 0.34 5.26 22.76
N GLU A 78 -0.90 5.75 22.85
CA GLU A 78 -2.10 4.92 22.96
C GLU A 78 -2.35 4.16 21.66
N SER A 79 -2.40 4.91 20.55
CA SER A 79 -2.72 4.37 19.23
C SER A 79 -1.74 3.29 18.80
N VAL A 80 -0.43 3.50 19.02
CA VAL A 80 0.61 2.49 18.73
C VAL A 80 0.47 1.26 19.61
N ARG A 81 0.18 1.43 20.90
CA ARG A 81 0.00 0.30 21.83
C ARG A 81 -1.17 -0.60 21.44
N ARG A 82 -2.23 -0.02 20.90
CA ARG A 82 -3.44 -0.73 20.47
C ARG A 82 -3.34 -1.31 19.06
N LEU A 83 -2.37 -0.88 18.24
CA LEU A 83 -2.20 -1.36 16.87
C LEU A 83 -2.23 -2.91 16.74
N PRO A 84 -1.60 -3.69 17.64
CA PRO A 84 -1.68 -5.15 17.57
C PRO A 84 -3.08 -5.75 17.70
N GLU A 85 -4.08 -5.00 18.19
CA GLU A 85 -5.49 -5.44 18.26
C GLU A 85 -6.13 -5.58 16.87
N ALA A 86 -5.58 -4.93 15.83
CA ALA A 86 -6.23 -4.78 14.53
C ALA A 86 -6.07 -6.00 13.62
N ASP A 87 -7.16 -6.62 13.19
CA ASP A 87 -7.14 -7.73 12.23
C ASP A 87 -6.67 -7.28 10.83
N VAL A 88 -7.01 -6.04 10.47
CA VAL A 88 -6.62 -5.38 9.21
C VAL A 88 -5.99 -4.04 9.51
N VAL A 89 -4.84 -3.75 8.91
CA VAL A 89 -4.25 -2.40 8.90
C VAL A 89 -4.32 -1.85 7.48
N LEU A 90 -5.01 -0.73 7.29
CA LEU A 90 -5.13 -0.05 6.01
C LEU A 90 -4.41 1.29 6.06
N VAL A 91 -3.40 1.49 5.21
CA VAL A 91 -2.58 2.71 5.20
C VAL A 91 -3.02 3.62 4.06
N GLY A 92 -3.33 4.87 4.40
CA GLY A 92 -3.76 5.87 3.42
C GLY A 92 -2.61 6.46 2.59
N GLY A 93 -2.98 7.15 1.51
CA GLY A 93 -2.06 7.92 0.67
C GLY A 93 -1.57 9.23 1.31
N GLY A 94 -0.57 9.85 0.70
CA GLY A 94 0.05 11.10 1.15
C GLY A 94 1.55 11.12 0.92
N ASN A 95 2.32 11.61 1.88
CA ASN A 95 3.78 11.68 1.78
C ASN A 95 4.45 10.43 2.39
N THR A 96 5.06 9.59 1.55
CA THR A 96 5.70 8.34 1.96
C THR A 96 6.92 8.56 2.88
N ALA A 97 7.71 9.61 2.66
CA ALA A 97 8.88 9.87 3.49
C ALA A 97 8.49 10.26 4.92
N ASN A 98 7.49 11.13 5.07
CA ASN A 98 6.96 11.54 6.38
C ASN A 98 6.27 10.38 7.10
N LEU A 99 5.51 9.56 6.38
CA LEU A 99 4.92 8.32 6.89
C LEU A 99 6.00 7.45 7.56
N MET A 100 7.05 7.12 6.82
CA MET A 100 8.10 6.21 7.28
C MET A 100 8.93 6.82 8.43
N ALA A 101 9.24 8.11 8.37
CA ALA A 101 9.97 8.79 9.44
C ALA A 101 9.19 8.77 10.77
N LEU A 102 7.89 9.07 10.74
CA LEU A 102 7.07 9.05 11.95
C LEU A 102 6.84 7.64 12.47
N TRP A 103 6.64 6.68 11.58
CA TRP A 103 6.48 5.29 11.99
C TRP A 103 7.71 4.73 12.69
N GLU A 104 8.91 5.10 12.24
CA GLU A 104 10.15 4.73 12.90
C GLU A 104 10.24 5.36 14.30
N VAL A 105 10.04 6.68 14.40
CA VAL A 105 10.12 7.41 15.68
C VAL A 105 9.11 6.91 16.71
N HIS A 106 7.89 6.57 16.27
CA HIS A 106 6.82 6.13 17.16
C HIS A 106 6.77 4.61 17.37
N GLY A 107 7.64 3.82 16.71
CA GLY A 107 7.69 2.37 16.87
C GLY A 107 6.61 1.59 16.11
N VAL A 108 5.89 2.23 15.19
CA VAL A 108 4.88 1.59 14.33
C VAL A 108 5.53 0.54 13.42
N SER A 109 6.68 0.89 12.83
CA SER A 109 7.45 -0.03 11.96
C SER A 109 7.75 -1.35 12.67
N THR A 110 8.18 -1.28 13.93
CA THR A 110 8.47 -2.47 14.74
C THR A 110 7.20 -3.27 15.04
N ALA A 111 6.10 -2.60 15.39
CA ALA A 111 4.84 -3.28 15.66
C ALA A 111 4.31 -4.03 14.43
N LEU A 112 4.33 -3.40 13.25
CA LEU A 112 3.87 -4.02 12.00
C LEU A 112 4.74 -5.20 11.58
N ARG A 113 6.07 -5.10 11.69
CA ARG A 113 6.97 -6.24 11.44
C ARG A 113 6.66 -7.43 12.36
N ARG A 114 6.36 -7.16 13.64
CA ARG A 114 5.97 -8.22 14.60
C ARG A 114 4.63 -8.85 14.21
N MET A 115 3.64 -8.05 13.82
CA MET A 115 2.34 -8.56 13.36
C MET A 115 2.48 -9.41 12.09
N ALA A 116 3.29 -8.98 11.13
CA ALA A 116 3.52 -9.69 9.88
C ALA A 116 4.34 -10.99 10.06
N GLY A 117 5.20 -11.04 11.09
CA GLY A 117 6.04 -12.20 11.39
C GLY A 117 5.43 -13.20 12.38
N ASP A 118 4.20 -12.99 12.83
CA ASP A 118 3.53 -13.86 13.82
C ASP A 118 2.88 -15.07 13.11
N PRO A 119 3.39 -16.30 13.30
CA PRO A 119 2.89 -17.49 12.60
C PRO A 119 1.49 -17.93 13.09
N ASP A 120 1.07 -17.47 14.27
CA ASP A 120 -0.20 -17.85 14.91
C ASP A 120 -1.34 -16.88 14.57
N ARG A 121 -1.07 -15.87 13.75
CA ARG A 121 -2.01 -14.81 13.38
C ARG A 121 -2.15 -14.65 11.86
N THR A 122 -3.39 -14.48 11.38
CA THR A 122 -3.61 -13.93 10.05
C THR A 122 -3.55 -12.42 10.13
N THR A 123 -2.61 -11.81 9.41
CA THR A 123 -2.42 -10.35 9.38
C THR A 123 -2.72 -9.84 7.99
N VAL A 124 -3.62 -8.87 7.86
CA VAL A 124 -3.91 -8.23 6.57
C VAL A 124 -3.40 -6.79 6.59
N LEU A 125 -2.50 -6.46 5.68
CA LEU A 125 -1.92 -5.13 5.50
C LEU A 125 -2.34 -4.59 4.13
N GLY A 126 -3.27 -3.64 4.12
CA GLY A 126 -3.66 -2.89 2.93
C GLY A 126 -2.92 -1.56 2.85
N GLY A 127 -2.63 -1.09 1.64
CA GLY A 127 -2.03 0.23 1.42
C GLY A 127 -2.55 0.87 0.15
N ILE A 128 -2.75 2.18 0.19
CA ILE A 128 -3.16 3.00 -0.96
C ILE A 128 -2.05 3.99 -1.28
N SER A 129 -1.56 3.99 -2.53
CA SER A 129 -0.56 4.94 -3.00
C SER A 129 0.69 4.94 -2.09
N ALA A 130 0.98 6.02 -1.36
CA ALA A 130 2.06 6.07 -0.37
C ALA A 130 1.98 4.96 0.69
N GLY A 131 0.78 4.57 1.10
CA GLY A 131 0.56 3.45 2.01
C GLY A 131 0.84 2.09 1.39
N ALA A 132 0.70 1.93 0.06
CA ALA A 132 1.13 0.72 -0.64
C ALA A 132 2.65 0.70 -0.79
N ALA A 133 3.21 1.84 -1.19
CA ALA A 133 4.64 2.03 -1.37
C ALA A 133 5.46 1.74 -0.11
N CYS A 134 4.89 2.00 1.08
CA CYS A 134 5.60 1.77 2.33
C CYS A 134 5.88 0.29 2.63
N TRP A 135 5.21 -0.66 1.97
CA TRP A 135 5.45 -2.09 2.20
C TRP A 135 6.73 -2.61 1.54
N PHE A 136 7.20 -1.94 0.50
CA PHE A 136 8.34 -2.34 -0.32
C PHE A 136 9.67 -1.80 0.24
N GLU A 137 10.81 -2.24 -0.30
CA GLU A 137 12.13 -1.72 0.08
C GLU A 137 12.34 -0.29 -0.48
N GLY A 138 11.81 -0.03 -1.67
CA GLY A 138 11.84 1.27 -2.32
C GLY A 138 10.54 1.61 -3.04
N CYS A 139 10.45 2.85 -3.51
CA CYS A 139 9.31 3.29 -4.29
C CYS A 139 9.66 4.48 -5.19
N LEU A 140 8.75 4.75 -6.12
CA LEU A 140 8.67 6.06 -6.77
C LEU A 140 7.82 6.99 -5.90
N THR A 141 8.34 8.17 -5.58
CA THR A 141 7.67 9.13 -4.70
C THR A 141 7.99 10.57 -5.09
N ASP A 142 7.04 11.46 -4.85
CA ASP A 142 7.14 12.92 -4.97
C ASP A 142 7.30 13.59 -3.58
N ALA A 143 7.57 12.80 -2.53
CA ALA A 143 7.66 13.27 -1.15
C ALA A 143 8.69 14.39 -0.91
N PHE A 144 9.60 14.61 -1.86
CA PHE A 144 10.67 15.60 -1.82
C PHE A 144 10.49 16.77 -2.81
N GLY A 145 9.33 16.84 -3.47
CA GLY A 145 8.99 17.84 -4.49
C GLY A 145 9.00 17.26 -5.90
N ASP A 146 10.12 16.67 -6.33
CA ASP A 146 10.26 15.99 -7.61
C ASP A 146 9.93 14.50 -7.50
N LEU A 147 9.37 13.93 -8.57
CA LEU A 147 9.11 12.50 -8.67
C LEU A 147 10.43 11.75 -8.88
N ARG A 148 10.82 10.90 -7.92
CA ARG A 148 12.09 10.18 -7.95
C ARG A 148 12.03 8.83 -7.25
N GLY A 149 13.01 7.97 -7.54
CA GLY A 149 13.21 6.74 -6.79
C GLY A 149 13.74 7.02 -5.38
N TRP A 150 13.21 6.31 -4.39
CA TRP A 150 13.65 6.43 -2.99
C TRP A 150 13.64 5.05 -2.29
N ARG A 151 14.71 4.76 -1.54
CA ARG A 151 14.86 3.53 -0.75
C ARG A 151 14.63 3.83 0.73
N GLY A 152 13.38 3.76 1.17
CA GLY A 152 13.05 4.04 2.56
C GLY A 152 11.72 3.46 3.02
N GLY A 153 11.21 2.43 2.34
CA GLY A 153 10.03 1.72 2.78
C GLY A 153 10.34 0.72 3.91
N LEU A 154 9.30 0.08 4.43
CA LEU A 154 9.39 -0.91 5.49
C LEU A 154 10.07 -2.19 5.00
N GLY A 155 10.04 -2.52 3.70
CA GLY A 155 10.68 -3.74 3.19
C GLY A 155 10.10 -5.01 3.80
N LEU A 156 8.77 -5.09 3.92
CA LEU A 156 8.07 -6.36 4.12
C LEU A 156 7.97 -7.15 2.80
N LEU A 157 7.99 -6.42 1.68
CA LEU A 157 8.07 -6.97 0.33
C LEU A 157 9.40 -6.54 -0.32
N PRO A 158 10.08 -7.42 -1.05
CA PRO A 158 11.29 -7.07 -1.78
C PRO A 158 10.97 -6.16 -2.98
N GLY A 159 11.97 -5.41 -3.45
CA GLY A 159 11.84 -4.61 -4.66
C GLY A 159 11.20 -3.25 -4.41
N SER A 160 10.61 -2.67 -5.46
CA SER A 160 9.99 -1.35 -5.39
C SER A 160 8.55 -1.26 -5.89
N PHE A 161 7.90 -0.15 -5.55
CA PHE A 161 6.52 0.14 -5.96
C PHE A 161 6.37 1.51 -6.61
N CYS A 162 5.65 1.58 -7.74
CA CYS A 162 5.21 2.80 -8.38
C CYS A 162 3.68 2.89 -8.33
N PRO A 163 3.10 3.71 -7.43
CA PRO A 163 1.66 3.98 -7.44
C PRO A 163 1.29 4.91 -8.60
N HIS A 164 -0.01 4.94 -8.94
CA HIS A 164 -0.57 5.79 -10.00
C HIS A 164 0.17 5.62 -11.33
N LEU A 165 0.48 4.39 -11.74
CA LEU A 165 1.28 4.14 -12.94
C LEU A 165 0.69 4.81 -14.21
N ASP A 166 -0.63 4.94 -14.27
CA ASP A 166 -1.39 5.64 -15.31
C ASP A 166 -1.34 7.17 -15.22
N GLY A 167 -0.64 7.72 -14.23
CA GLY A 167 -0.35 9.14 -14.12
C GLY A 167 0.78 9.61 -15.06
N GLU A 168 0.81 10.92 -15.31
CA GLU A 168 1.79 11.55 -16.20
C GLU A 168 3.23 11.28 -15.74
N ASP A 169 4.10 10.93 -16.70
CA ASP A 169 5.53 10.65 -16.55
C ASP A 169 5.95 9.52 -15.60
N ARG A 170 5.04 8.95 -14.80
CA ARG A 170 5.37 7.95 -13.76
C ARG A 170 6.02 6.69 -14.31
N GLY A 171 5.47 6.11 -15.37
CA GLY A 171 6.06 4.90 -15.98
C GLY A 171 7.49 5.12 -16.51
N ALA A 172 7.74 6.28 -17.12
CA ALA A 172 9.06 6.63 -17.65
C ALA A 172 10.08 6.87 -16.53
N VAL A 173 9.72 7.67 -15.53
CA VAL A 173 10.59 7.97 -14.38
C VAL A 173 10.86 6.70 -13.56
N TYR A 174 9.85 5.84 -13.36
CA TYR A 174 10.03 4.57 -12.66
C TYR A 174 11.02 3.66 -13.38
N THR A 175 10.83 3.47 -14.68
CA THR A 175 11.73 2.68 -15.52
C THR A 175 13.16 3.20 -15.46
N GLN A 176 13.36 4.52 -15.54
CA GLN A 176 14.69 5.12 -15.43
C GLN A 176 15.31 4.92 -14.04
N ALA A 177 14.52 5.02 -12.97
CA ALA A 177 14.98 4.80 -11.60
C ALA A 177 15.42 3.34 -11.38
N VAL A 178 14.74 2.36 -11.99
CA VAL A 178 15.15 0.95 -11.99
C VAL A 178 16.40 0.74 -12.85
N ALA A 179 16.41 1.25 -14.09
CA ALA A 179 17.53 1.13 -15.03
C ALA A 179 18.85 1.67 -14.47
N SER A 180 18.78 2.78 -13.73
CA SER A 180 19.95 3.41 -13.10
C SER A 180 20.37 2.74 -11.78
N GLY A 181 19.59 1.79 -11.27
CA GLY A 181 19.82 1.14 -9.98
C GLY A 181 19.47 1.99 -8.76
N MET A 182 18.87 3.17 -8.95
CA MET A 182 18.44 4.06 -7.86
C MET A 182 17.49 3.33 -6.90
N ILE A 183 16.59 2.53 -7.46
CA ILE A 183 15.72 1.58 -6.75
C ILE A 183 15.82 0.21 -7.42
N PRO A 184 15.55 -0.90 -6.68
CA PRO A 184 15.47 -2.23 -7.30
C PRO A 184 14.30 -2.32 -8.31
N GLY A 185 14.23 -3.41 -9.07
CA GLY A 185 13.01 -3.73 -9.83
C GLY A 185 11.81 -3.97 -8.91
N GLY A 186 10.61 -3.99 -9.48
CA GLY A 186 9.38 -4.22 -8.75
C GLY A 186 8.16 -3.89 -9.59
N TYR A 187 7.14 -3.29 -8.99
CA TYR A 187 5.82 -3.20 -9.61
C TYR A 187 5.31 -1.77 -9.80
N GLY A 188 4.80 -1.47 -10.99
CA GLY A 188 3.99 -0.29 -11.27
C GLY A 188 2.51 -0.67 -11.29
N VAL A 189 1.66 0.10 -10.62
CA VAL A 189 0.23 -0.24 -10.48
C VAL A 189 -0.63 0.98 -10.74
N ASP A 190 -1.61 0.83 -11.63
CA ASP A 190 -2.56 1.88 -11.99
C ASP A 190 -3.54 2.18 -10.86
N ASP A 191 -4.22 3.32 -10.94
CA ASP A 191 -5.37 3.61 -10.09
C ASP A 191 -6.47 2.56 -10.25
N GLY A 192 -6.99 2.03 -9.13
CA GLY A 192 -8.00 0.98 -9.16
C GLY A 192 -7.45 -0.41 -9.52
N ALA A 193 -6.14 -0.58 -9.66
CA ALA A 193 -5.48 -1.88 -9.64
C ALA A 193 -4.76 -2.13 -8.31
N ALA A 194 -4.55 -3.39 -7.98
CA ALA A 194 -3.83 -3.80 -6.79
C ALA A 194 -3.08 -5.13 -6.98
N LEU A 195 -2.05 -5.30 -6.17
CA LEU A 195 -1.30 -6.55 -6.03
C LEU A 195 -1.61 -7.17 -4.68
N HIS A 196 -1.94 -8.45 -4.66
CA HIS A 196 -2.12 -9.21 -3.44
C HIS A 196 -0.98 -10.21 -3.27
N PHE A 197 -0.24 -10.06 -2.18
CA PHE A 197 0.82 -10.95 -1.75
C PHE A 197 0.37 -11.82 -0.57
N VAL A 198 0.84 -13.05 -0.54
CA VAL A 198 0.67 -13.99 0.59
C VAL A 198 2.05 -14.45 1.01
N ASP A 199 2.42 -14.19 2.26
CA ASP A 199 3.71 -14.57 2.85
C ASP A 199 4.93 -14.10 2.01
N GLY A 200 4.80 -12.91 1.41
CA GLY A 200 5.85 -12.28 0.60
C GLY A 200 5.79 -12.62 -0.90
N GLU A 201 5.00 -13.61 -1.29
CA GLU A 201 4.89 -14.06 -2.68
C GLU A 201 3.67 -13.44 -3.37
N LEU A 202 3.83 -12.99 -4.62
CA LEU A 202 2.73 -12.43 -5.40
C LEU A 202 1.71 -13.54 -5.70
N SER A 203 0.49 -13.36 -5.21
CA SER A 203 -0.60 -14.33 -5.32
C SER A 203 -1.60 -13.94 -6.40
N ARG A 204 -2.03 -12.67 -6.44
CA ARG A 204 -3.03 -12.17 -7.41
C ARG A 204 -2.76 -10.74 -7.83
N VAL A 205 -3.25 -10.39 -9.01
CA VAL A 205 -3.37 -9.01 -9.51
C VAL A 205 -4.85 -8.71 -9.70
N LEU A 206 -5.33 -7.60 -9.15
CA LEU A 206 -6.74 -7.28 -9.00
C LEU A 206 -7.02 -5.92 -9.64
N ALA A 207 -8.25 -5.73 -10.12
CA ALA A 207 -8.75 -4.43 -10.57
C ALA A 207 -10.20 -4.22 -10.14
N GLU A 208 -10.55 -3.01 -9.70
CA GLU A 208 -11.95 -2.61 -9.42
C GLU A 208 -12.62 -1.90 -10.60
N ARG A 209 -11.87 -1.67 -11.69
CA ARG A 209 -12.35 -1.08 -12.94
C ARG A 209 -11.70 -1.75 -14.14
N GLU A 210 -12.42 -1.79 -15.25
CA GLU A 210 -11.86 -2.25 -16.52
C GLU A 210 -10.69 -1.36 -16.96
N GLY A 211 -9.66 -1.99 -17.52
CA GLY A 211 -8.50 -1.30 -18.09
C GLY A 211 -7.49 -0.76 -17.09
N ALA A 212 -7.63 -1.04 -15.79
CA ALA A 212 -6.55 -0.83 -14.83
C ALA A 212 -5.61 -2.04 -14.82
N HIS A 213 -4.29 -1.79 -14.88
CA HIS A 213 -3.28 -2.83 -15.01
C HIS A 213 -2.17 -2.70 -13.96
N ALA A 214 -1.30 -3.70 -13.92
CA ALA A 214 -0.03 -3.63 -13.23
C ALA A 214 1.10 -4.09 -14.16
N LEU A 215 2.30 -3.56 -13.93
CA LEU A 215 3.52 -3.93 -14.62
C LEU A 215 4.52 -4.50 -13.62
N HIS A 216 5.28 -5.51 -14.04
CA HIS A 216 6.49 -5.95 -13.36
C HIS A 216 7.70 -5.44 -14.15
N VAL A 217 8.50 -4.58 -13.53
CA VAL A 217 9.66 -3.92 -14.12
C VAL A 217 10.92 -4.47 -13.47
N MET A 218 11.78 -5.10 -14.26
CA MET A 218 13.00 -5.76 -13.82
C MET A 218 14.22 -5.07 -14.44
N PRO A 219 15.34 -4.92 -13.71
CA PRO A 219 16.59 -4.46 -14.32
C PRO A 219 17.06 -5.43 -15.40
N SER A 220 17.66 -4.91 -16.47
CA SER A 220 18.17 -5.72 -17.57
C SER A 220 19.46 -5.15 -18.14
N ASP A 221 20.46 -6.02 -18.32
CA ASP A 221 21.72 -5.71 -19.00
C ASP A 221 21.67 -6.02 -20.50
N GLU A 222 20.52 -6.47 -21.01
CA GLU A 222 20.30 -6.73 -22.43
C GLU A 222 20.49 -5.44 -23.25
N PRO A 223 21.36 -5.40 -24.28
CA PRO A 223 21.65 -4.18 -25.04
C PRO A 223 20.42 -3.53 -25.68
N ALA A 224 19.36 -4.30 -25.92
CA ALA A 224 18.11 -3.84 -26.53
C ALA A 224 17.07 -3.33 -25.51
N ALA A 225 17.27 -3.54 -24.21
CA ALA A 225 16.24 -3.37 -23.18
C ALA A 225 16.17 -1.96 -22.56
N SER A 226 16.94 -0.98 -23.03
CA SER A 226 17.02 0.36 -22.40
C SER A 226 17.29 0.32 -20.87
N GLY A 227 17.88 -0.77 -20.37
CA GLY A 227 18.16 -0.99 -18.95
C GLY A 227 17.07 -1.72 -18.14
N VAL A 228 15.89 -2.02 -18.71
CA VAL A 228 14.83 -2.78 -18.01
C VAL A 228 14.06 -3.76 -18.92
N LEU A 229 13.53 -4.82 -18.34
CA LEU A 229 12.46 -5.63 -18.92
C LEU A 229 11.14 -5.26 -18.24
N THR A 230 10.06 -5.11 -19.02
CA THR A 230 8.72 -4.84 -18.51
C THR A 230 7.76 -5.94 -18.93
N GLU A 231 7.05 -6.51 -17.97
CA GLU A 231 5.98 -7.49 -18.16
C GLU A 231 4.64 -6.89 -17.73
N ILE A 232 3.61 -7.04 -18.57
CA ILE A 232 2.24 -6.65 -18.21
C ILE A 232 1.62 -7.80 -17.40
N LEU A 233 1.14 -7.49 -16.20
CA LEU A 233 0.44 -8.44 -15.35
C LEU A 233 -1.06 -8.35 -15.60
N SER A 234 -1.69 -9.48 -15.95
CA SER A 234 -3.14 -9.55 -16.14
C SER A 234 -3.87 -9.40 -14.81
N ALA A 235 -4.71 -8.37 -14.70
CA ALA A 235 -5.54 -8.12 -13.53
C ALA A 235 -6.90 -8.82 -13.64
N GLU A 236 -7.35 -9.41 -12.55
CA GLU A 236 -8.71 -9.94 -12.41
C GLU A 236 -9.66 -8.84 -11.93
N LEU A 237 -10.78 -8.67 -12.64
CA LEU A 237 -11.82 -7.72 -12.25
C LEU A 237 -12.64 -8.27 -11.06
N ILE A 238 -12.78 -7.48 -9.99
CA ILE A 238 -13.45 -7.86 -8.73
C ILE A 238 -14.61 -6.94 -8.33
#